data_AF-A0A929E2D1-F1
#
_entry.id   AF-A0A929E2D1-F1
#
_cell.length_a   1.000
_cell.length_b   1.000
_cell.length_c   1.000
_cell.angle_alpha   90.00
_cell.angle_beta   90.00
_cell.angle_gamma   90.00
#
_symmetry.space_group_name_H-M   'P 1'
#
loop_
_entity.id
_entity.type
_entity.pdbx_description
1 polymer ?
#
loop_
_entity_poly.entity_id
_entity_poly.type
_entity_poly.pdbx_seq_one_letter_code
_entity_poly.pdbx_strand_id
1 'polypeptide(L)'
;MGFCNFSNSSLLVNVGGVIAVGLLAGQLVSCAAGSRTAQEQTGTEVESKSVAITKNGIKSAVVDVTDYYVRPQLDNPRPGNSLAVFTTDSFVGSAKCAVCHELLTDRQGNDMSIPNHWRSTMMANAARDPLWLAKVESEVHRNPALKEVIESKCATCHMPMAWTEEYSRGKDGLMLGKGLLSNKNPLHEAAMDGVSCSLCHQVQDKNLGQKKSFSGKFVIDTEAKSPDRKIFGPYRDPFVKTMQASIGYTPEFGPQTNDS
;
A
#
# COMPACT_ATOMS: atom_id res chain seq x y z
N MET A 1 -29.60 25.15 61.84
CA MET A 1 -30.74 24.48 61.18
C MET A 1 -30.14 23.50 60.18
N GLY A 2 -30.15 22.17 60.28
CA GLY A 2 -30.74 21.17 61.16
C GLY A 2 -30.70 19.83 60.37
N PHE A 3 -30.13 18.78 60.98
CA PHE A 3 -30.48 17.33 60.93
C PHE A 3 -31.08 16.72 59.64
N CYS A 4 -30.45 15.71 59.01
CA CYS A 4 -30.52 14.24 59.26
C CYS A 4 -31.66 13.44 58.54
N ASN A 5 -31.22 12.36 57.86
CA ASN A 5 -31.66 10.94 57.92
C ASN A 5 -32.80 10.30 57.07
N PHE A 6 -32.38 9.16 56.47
CA PHE A 6 -32.94 7.78 56.29
C PHE A 6 -34.34 7.47 55.72
N SER A 7 -34.37 6.51 54.78
CA SER A 7 -34.99 5.16 54.90
C SER A 7 -34.71 4.36 53.60
N ASN A 8 -33.95 3.26 53.55
CA ASN A 8 -34.10 1.87 54.04
C ASN A 8 -35.09 0.99 53.24
N SER A 9 -34.58 -0.11 52.66
CA SER A 9 -35.26 -1.39 52.44
C SER A 9 -34.20 -2.44 52.06
N SER A 10 -33.73 -3.21 53.04
CA SER A 10 -34.12 -4.62 53.30
C SER A 10 -33.16 -5.61 52.63
N LEU A 11 -32.15 -6.08 53.38
CA LEU A 11 -32.14 -7.36 54.13
C LEU A 11 -31.79 -8.56 53.24
N LEU A 12 -30.50 -8.90 53.24
CA LEU A 12 -29.98 -10.24 52.91
C LEU A 12 -29.56 -10.90 54.22
N VAL A 13 -30.27 -11.94 54.63
CA VAL A 13 -29.78 -12.94 55.58
C VAL A 13 -30.22 -14.33 55.10
N ASN A 14 -29.26 -15.25 55.24
CA ASN A 14 -29.36 -16.71 55.37
C ASN A 14 -29.17 -17.64 54.16
N VAL A 15 -28.00 -18.31 54.21
CA VAL A 15 -27.82 -19.76 54.51
C VAL A 15 -28.35 -20.79 53.53
N GLY A 16 -27.45 -21.70 53.18
CA GLY A 16 -27.76 -23.13 53.08
C GLY A 16 -27.96 -23.61 51.66
N GLY A 17 -26.95 -24.28 51.14
CA GLY A 17 -26.96 -24.84 49.79
C GLY A 17 -27.95 -25.98 49.59
N VAL A 18 -28.29 -26.21 48.32
CA VAL A 18 -28.63 -27.53 47.77
C VAL A 18 -28.10 -27.57 46.34
N ILE A 19 -27.43 -28.68 46.03
CA ILE A 19 -26.88 -29.04 44.73
C ILE A 19 -28.02 -29.12 43.70
N ALA A 20 -27.91 -28.37 42.60
CA ALA A 20 -28.76 -28.52 41.42
C ALA A 20 -27.88 -28.66 40.16
N VAL A 21 -27.94 -29.85 39.58
CA VAL A 21 -27.38 -30.21 38.27
C VAL A 21 -28.13 -29.41 37.20
N GLY A 22 -27.42 -28.57 36.46
CA GLY A 22 -27.95 -27.81 35.33
C GLY A 22 -27.06 -27.96 34.10
N LEU A 23 -27.62 -28.52 33.03
CA LEU A 23 -26.99 -28.74 31.73
C LEU A 23 -26.34 -27.45 31.20
N LEU A 24 -25.03 -27.48 30.91
CA LEU A 24 -24.40 -26.49 30.03
C LEU A 24 -24.74 -26.83 28.57
N ALA A 25 -25.70 -26.10 28.00
CA ALA A 25 -25.83 -25.97 26.55
C ALA A 25 -24.76 -24.99 26.04
N GLY A 26 -23.60 -25.51 25.65
CA GLY A 26 -22.58 -24.74 24.94
C GLY A 26 -23.03 -24.47 23.51
N GLN A 27 -23.31 -23.21 23.18
CA GLN A 27 -23.48 -22.79 21.79
C GLN A 27 -22.10 -22.71 21.13
N LEU A 28 -21.82 -23.68 20.27
CA LEU A 28 -20.69 -23.70 19.37
C LEU A 28 -20.86 -22.61 18.31
N VAL A 29 -20.04 -21.57 18.38
CA VAL A 29 -19.82 -20.64 17.26
C VAL A 29 -19.05 -21.41 16.20
N SER A 30 -19.75 -21.79 15.13
CA SER A 30 -19.15 -22.43 13.96
C SER A 30 -18.29 -21.41 13.21
N CYS A 31 -16.97 -21.45 13.42
CA CYS A 31 -16.04 -20.86 12.48
C CYS A 31 -16.04 -21.76 11.24
N ALA A 32 -16.52 -21.23 10.12
CA ALA A 32 -16.35 -21.85 8.82
C ALA A 32 -14.84 -21.88 8.49
N ALA A 33 -14.17 -22.95 8.89
CA ALA A 33 -12.85 -23.30 8.40
C ALA A 33 -13.02 -23.70 6.93
N GLY A 34 -12.83 -22.72 6.03
CA GLY A 34 -12.63 -23.01 4.61
C GLY A 34 -11.41 -23.93 4.50
N SER A 35 -11.67 -25.19 4.15
CA SER A 35 -10.66 -26.19 3.84
C SER A 35 -9.87 -25.75 2.61
N ARG A 36 -8.84 -24.93 2.82
CA ARG A 36 -7.74 -24.85 1.86
C ARG A 36 -6.93 -26.13 2.06
N THR A 37 -7.14 -27.10 1.19
CA THR A 37 -6.12 -28.12 0.94
C THR A 37 -4.87 -27.36 0.52
N ALA A 38 -3.91 -27.23 1.44
CA ALA A 38 -2.55 -26.88 1.08
C ALA A 38 -2.07 -28.02 0.19
N GLN A 39 -2.12 -27.80 -1.12
CA GLN A 39 -1.45 -28.68 -2.05
C GLN A 39 0.04 -28.42 -1.80
N GLU A 40 0.67 -29.37 -1.12
CA GLU A 40 2.10 -29.43 -0.88
C GLU A 40 2.79 -29.38 -2.24
N GLN A 41 3.25 -28.19 -2.63
CA GLN A 41 4.14 -28.06 -3.77
C GLN A 41 5.48 -28.61 -3.31
N THR A 42 5.70 -29.88 -3.60
CA THR A 42 7.01 -30.51 -3.57
C THR A 42 7.89 -29.79 -4.58
N GLY A 43 8.58 -28.75 -4.12
CA GLY A 43 9.75 -28.24 -4.83
C GLY A 43 10.72 -29.41 -4.95
N THR A 44 10.87 -29.94 -6.16
CA THR A 44 11.94 -30.90 -6.43
C THR A 44 13.24 -30.15 -6.23
N GLU A 45 13.99 -30.50 -5.19
CA GLU A 45 15.35 -30.03 -4.99
C GLU A 45 16.16 -30.53 -6.20
N VAL A 46 16.41 -29.64 -7.18
CA VAL A 46 17.24 -29.98 -8.33
C VAL A 46 18.67 -29.95 -7.83
N GLU A 47 19.23 -31.14 -7.60
CA GLU A 47 20.62 -31.35 -7.20
C GLU A 47 21.56 -30.56 -8.13
N SER A 48 22.35 -29.65 -7.56
CA SER A 48 23.30 -28.84 -8.33
C SER A 48 24.33 -29.77 -8.98
N LYS A 49 24.32 -29.88 -10.31
CA LYS A 49 25.26 -30.74 -11.02
C LYS A 49 26.64 -30.08 -11.04
N SER A 50 27.65 -30.77 -10.50
CA SER A 50 29.03 -30.33 -10.66
C SER A 50 29.49 -30.61 -12.09
N VAL A 51 30.05 -29.60 -12.75
CA VAL A 51 30.56 -29.69 -14.13
C VAL A 51 32.06 -29.47 -14.11
N ALA A 52 32.81 -30.36 -14.77
CA ALA A 52 34.25 -30.21 -14.90
C ALA A 52 34.56 -29.22 -16.04
N ILE A 53 35.22 -28.11 -15.71
CA ILE A 53 35.75 -27.18 -16.72
C ILE A 53 37.27 -27.31 -16.75
N THR A 54 37.83 -27.34 -17.96
CA THR A 54 39.28 -27.31 -18.17
C THR A 54 39.66 -25.98 -18.82
N LYS A 55 40.46 -25.16 -18.12
CA LYS A 55 41.03 -23.93 -18.68
C LYS A 55 42.55 -24.00 -18.52
N ASN A 56 43.27 -23.83 -19.63
CA ASN A 56 44.74 -23.94 -19.68
C ASN A 56 45.30 -25.24 -19.06
N GLY A 57 44.62 -26.36 -19.30
CA GLY A 57 45.06 -27.68 -18.80
C GLY A 57 44.77 -27.95 -17.32
N ILE A 58 44.23 -26.98 -16.56
CA ILE A 58 43.83 -27.15 -15.17
C ILE A 58 42.36 -27.53 -15.12
N LYS A 59 42.05 -28.67 -14.50
CA LYS A 59 40.68 -29.14 -14.27
C LYS A 59 40.17 -28.59 -12.94
N SER A 60 38.99 -27.99 -12.96
CA SER A 60 38.29 -27.55 -11.75
C SER A 60 36.83 -27.99 -11.82
N ALA A 61 36.29 -28.44 -10.68
CA ALA A 61 34.87 -28.66 -10.53
C ALA A 61 34.20 -27.31 -10.28
N VAL A 62 33.29 -26.91 -11.15
CA VAL A 62 32.41 -25.76 -10.94
C VAL A 62 31.01 -26.26 -10.66
N VAL A 63 30.24 -25.48 -9.92
CA VAL A 63 28.82 -25.75 -9.70
C VAL A 63 28.05 -25.08 -10.83
N ASP A 64 27.34 -25.87 -11.64
CA ASP A 64 26.46 -25.35 -12.67
C ASP A 64 25.09 -25.04 -12.04
N VAL A 65 24.77 -23.74 -11.97
CA VAL A 65 23.52 -23.23 -11.39
C VAL A 65 22.53 -22.76 -12.45
N THR A 66 22.81 -23.00 -13.72
CA THR A 66 22.03 -22.44 -14.84
C THR A 66 20.58 -22.93 -14.81
N ASP A 67 20.35 -24.16 -14.34
CA ASP A 67 19.02 -24.76 -14.18
C ASP A 67 18.61 -24.93 -12.70
N TYR A 68 19.36 -24.36 -11.75
CA TYR A 68 19.06 -24.47 -10.32
C TYR A 68 17.71 -23.83 -9.96
N TYR A 69 17.33 -22.79 -10.69
CA TYR A 69 16.04 -22.15 -10.55
C TYR A 69 15.35 -22.03 -11.91
N VAL A 70 14.69 -23.12 -12.32
CA VAL A 70 13.69 -23.03 -13.38
C VAL A 70 12.44 -22.42 -12.76
N ARG A 71 12.19 -21.13 -12.99
CA ARG A 71 10.92 -20.52 -12.58
C ARG A 71 9.81 -21.19 -13.40
N PRO A 72 8.86 -21.92 -12.82
CA PRO A 72 7.71 -22.41 -13.57
C PRO A 72 7.03 -21.19 -14.19
N GLN A 73 6.77 -21.24 -15.50
CA GLN A 73 5.75 -20.39 -16.11
C GLN A 73 4.45 -20.73 -15.37
N LEU A 74 4.02 -19.84 -14.47
CA LEU A 74 2.76 -20.02 -13.77
C LEU A 74 1.67 -19.59 -14.75
N ASP A 75 0.80 -20.52 -15.14
CA ASP A 75 -0.39 -20.28 -15.96
C ASP A 75 -1.48 -19.47 -15.23
N ASN A 76 -1.11 -18.72 -14.19
CA ASN A 76 -2.02 -17.91 -13.40
C ASN A 76 -1.25 -16.67 -12.87
N PRO A 77 -1.73 -15.44 -13.13
CA PRO A 77 -1.08 -14.23 -12.65
C PRO A 77 -1.07 -14.31 -11.13
N ARG A 78 0.10 -14.19 -10.51
CA ARG A 78 0.20 -14.03 -9.05
C ARG A 78 -0.78 -12.93 -8.65
N PRO A 79 -1.91 -13.23 -7.98
CA PRO A 79 -2.84 -12.19 -7.61
C PRO A 79 -2.14 -11.41 -6.51
N GLY A 80 -1.47 -10.32 -6.89
CA GLY A 80 -0.94 -9.35 -5.95
C GLY A 80 -2.02 -8.87 -5.00
N ASN A 81 -1.59 -8.31 -3.87
CA ASN A 81 -2.47 -7.85 -2.81
C ASN A 81 -3.58 -6.93 -3.34
N SER A 82 -4.69 -6.88 -2.61
CA SER A 82 -5.77 -5.93 -2.86
C SER A 82 -5.24 -4.51 -2.98
N LEU A 83 -5.77 -3.78 -3.96
CA LEU A 83 -5.45 -2.37 -4.17
C LEU A 83 -6.02 -1.52 -3.02
N ALA A 84 -5.37 -0.40 -2.71
CA ALA A 84 -5.77 0.44 -1.58
C ALA A 84 -7.10 1.14 -1.87
N VAL A 85 -8.01 1.11 -0.89
CA VAL A 85 -9.33 1.74 -0.97
C VAL A 85 -9.39 2.89 0.03
N PHE A 86 -9.20 4.12 -0.46
CA PHE A 86 -9.36 5.32 0.35
C PHE A 86 -9.80 6.52 -0.49
N THR A 87 -10.29 7.55 0.19
CA THR A 87 -10.46 8.91 -0.34
C THR A 87 -10.00 9.88 0.74
N THR A 88 -9.13 10.81 0.38
CA THR A 88 -8.74 11.96 1.18
C THR A 88 -9.20 13.24 0.48
N ASP A 89 -8.81 14.41 1.02
CA ASP A 89 -9.18 15.70 0.43
C ASP A 89 -8.62 15.86 -0.99
N SER A 90 -7.38 15.43 -1.20
CA SER A 90 -6.64 15.58 -2.46
C SER A 90 -6.46 14.28 -3.24
N PHE A 91 -6.59 13.09 -2.63
CA PHE A 91 -6.24 11.82 -3.28
C PHE A 91 -7.33 10.75 -3.17
N VAL A 92 -7.22 9.75 -4.06
CA VAL A 92 -7.98 8.50 -4.01
C VAL A 92 -7.05 7.32 -4.21
N GLY A 93 -7.36 6.19 -3.57
CA GLY A 93 -6.55 4.98 -3.69
C GLY A 93 -6.65 4.29 -5.04
N SER A 94 -5.61 3.55 -5.40
CA SER A 94 -5.47 2.80 -6.65
C SER A 94 -6.68 1.91 -7.01
N ALA A 95 -7.37 1.36 -6.01
CA ALA A 95 -8.55 0.53 -6.23
C ALA A 95 -9.68 1.29 -6.95
N LYS A 96 -9.84 2.58 -6.66
CA LYS A 96 -10.87 3.42 -7.31
C LYS A 96 -10.55 3.70 -8.79
N CYS A 97 -9.27 3.70 -9.16
CA CYS A 97 -8.84 3.79 -10.55
C CYS A 97 -9.03 2.46 -11.29
N ALA A 98 -8.72 1.35 -10.63
CA ALA A 98 -8.78 0.01 -11.22
C ALA A 98 -10.17 -0.38 -11.74
N VAL A 99 -11.25 0.11 -11.11
CA VAL A 99 -12.65 -0.16 -11.54
C VAL A 99 -12.86 0.08 -13.05
N CYS A 100 -12.16 1.05 -13.65
CA CYS A 100 -12.29 1.37 -15.07
C CYS A 100 -10.99 1.19 -15.87
N HIS A 101 -9.85 1.04 -15.20
CA HIS A 101 -8.54 0.90 -15.84
C HIS A 101 -7.97 -0.54 -15.80
N GLU A 102 -8.80 -1.50 -15.40
CA GLU A 102 -8.54 -2.94 -15.45
C GLU A 102 -9.33 -3.59 -16.62
N LEU A 103 -9.02 -4.85 -16.92
CA LEU A 103 -9.59 -5.64 -18.02
C LEU A 103 -9.37 -5.04 -19.41
N LEU A 104 -8.33 -4.22 -19.54
CA LEU A 104 -7.90 -3.67 -20.82
C LEU A 104 -7.10 -4.74 -21.57
N THR A 105 -7.33 -4.89 -22.87
CA THR A 105 -6.57 -5.82 -23.71
C THR A 105 -6.13 -5.17 -25.01
N ASP A 106 -5.00 -5.61 -25.56
CA ASP A 106 -4.58 -5.22 -26.90
C ASP A 106 -5.28 -6.05 -28.00
N ARG A 107 -4.93 -5.81 -29.27
CA ARG A 107 -5.54 -6.54 -30.41
C ARG A 107 -5.18 -8.03 -30.44
N GLN A 108 -4.13 -8.43 -29.75
CA GLN A 108 -3.67 -9.81 -29.63
C GLN A 108 -4.28 -10.52 -28.41
N GLY A 109 -5.04 -9.80 -27.57
CA GLY A 109 -5.65 -10.31 -26.35
C GLY A 109 -4.72 -10.30 -25.14
N ASN A 110 -3.56 -9.63 -25.21
CA ASN A 110 -2.68 -9.47 -24.05
C ASN A 110 -3.30 -8.51 -23.03
N ASP A 111 -3.12 -8.79 -21.74
CA ASP A 111 -3.55 -7.90 -20.67
C ASP A 111 -2.79 -6.58 -20.72
N MET A 112 -3.54 -5.48 -20.80
CA MET A 112 -3.07 -4.10 -20.77
C MET A 112 -3.63 -3.36 -19.55
N SER A 113 -4.13 -4.09 -18.54
CA SER A 113 -4.62 -3.52 -17.29
C SER A 113 -3.53 -2.73 -16.59
N ILE A 114 -3.72 -1.41 -16.55
CA ILE A 114 -2.80 -0.47 -15.92
C ILE A 114 -2.50 -0.83 -14.45
N PRO A 115 -3.48 -1.18 -13.58
CA PRO A 115 -3.18 -1.52 -12.19
C PRO A 115 -2.32 -2.80 -12.08
N ASN A 116 -2.45 -3.76 -13.00
CA ASN A 116 -1.65 -4.98 -13.01
C ASN A 116 -0.19 -4.69 -13.32
N HIS A 117 0.08 -3.77 -14.25
CA HIS A 117 1.43 -3.33 -14.56
C HIS A 117 2.00 -2.49 -13.42
N TRP A 118 1.27 -1.45 -12.96
CA TRP A 118 1.71 -0.55 -11.90
C TRP A 118 2.06 -1.28 -10.60
N ARG A 119 1.21 -2.20 -10.13
CA ARG A 119 1.42 -2.91 -8.85
C ARG A 119 2.69 -3.76 -8.82
N SER A 120 3.21 -4.13 -9.99
CA SER A 120 4.46 -4.90 -10.13
C SER A 120 5.72 -4.03 -10.07
N THR A 121 5.57 -2.71 -10.10
CA THR A 121 6.69 -1.76 -10.11
C THR A 121 7.18 -1.41 -8.71
N MET A 122 8.37 -0.80 -8.64
CA MET A 122 8.87 -0.20 -7.39
C MET A 122 8.02 0.99 -6.92
N MET A 123 7.28 1.67 -7.80
CA MET A 123 6.40 2.78 -7.42
C MET A 123 5.28 2.32 -6.48
N ALA A 124 4.59 1.23 -6.85
CA ALA A 124 3.54 0.64 -6.02
C ALA A 124 4.06 0.02 -4.72
N ASN A 125 5.34 -0.31 -4.66
CA ASN A 125 5.99 -0.92 -3.50
C ASN A 125 6.90 0.05 -2.74
N ALA A 126 6.89 1.34 -3.08
CA ALA A 126 7.83 2.32 -2.55
C ALA A 126 7.76 2.46 -1.02
N ALA A 127 6.57 2.35 -0.45
CA ALA A 127 6.34 2.38 1.00
C ALA A 127 6.47 1.01 1.69
N ARG A 128 6.57 -0.07 0.93
CA ARG A 128 6.51 -1.47 1.40
C ARG A 128 7.86 -2.17 1.35
N ASP A 129 8.83 -1.60 0.63
CA ASP A 129 10.16 -2.17 0.49
C ASP A 129 10.85 -2.32 1.86
N PRO A 130 11.12 -3.55 2.33
CA PRO A 130 11.72 -3.77 3.63
C PRO A 130 13.16 -3.24 3.73
N LEU A 131 13.91 -3.19 2.62
CA LEU A 131 15.26 -2.63 2.62
C LEU A 131 15.20 -1.12 2.81
N TRP A 132 14.26 -0.47 2.14
CA TRP A 132 14.01 0.96 2.34
C TRP A 132 13.56 1.27 3.77
N LEU A 133 12.61 0.51 4.32
CA LEU A 133 12.15 0.69 5.70
C LEU A 133 13.31 0.57 6.70
N ALA A 134 14.11 -0.49 6.59
CA ALA A 134 15.29 -0.69 7.44
C ALA A 134 16.31 0.43 7.27
N LYS A 135 16.47 0.97 6.06
CA LYS A 135 17.36 2.10 5.80
C LYS A 135 16.86 3.37 6.50
N VAL A 136 15.58 3.71 6.38
CA VAL A 136 15.00 4.88 7.07
C VAL A 136 15.17 4.75 8.58
N GLU A 137 14.84 3.60 9.16
CA GLU A 137 15.04 3.34 10.59
C GLU A 137 16.50 3.46 11.01
N SER A 138 17.44 2.94 10.20
CA SER A 138 18.87 3.05 10.44
C SER A 138 19.38 4.50 10.38
N GLU A 139 18.87 5.33 9.46
CA GLU A 139 19.22 6.74 9.38
C GLU A 139 18.71 7.52 10.59
N VAL A 140 17.46 7.28 11.01
CA VAL A 140 16.87 7.88 12.22
C VAL A 140 17.61 7.45 13.47
N HIS A 141 17.98 6.17 13.58
CA HIS A 141 18.71 5.64 14.73
C HIS A 141 20.11 6.27 14.86
N ARG A 142 20.83 6.45 13.74
CA ARG A 142 22.16 7.06 13.73
C ARG A 142 22.14 8.58 13.90
N ASN A 143 21.05 9.23 13.49
CA ASN A 143 20.91 10.67 13.51
C ASN A 143 19.60 11.10 14.20
N PRO A 144 19.45 10.82 15.52
CA PRO A 144 18.18 11.07 16.22
C PRO A 144 17.76 12.54 16.21
N ALA A 145 18.71 13.47 16.19
CA ALA A 145 18.44 14.91 16.09
C ALA A 145 17.86 15.34 14.73
N LEU A 146 17.98 14.49 13.69
CA LEU A 146 17.47 14.75 12.34
C LEU A 146 16.24 13.89 12.01
N LYS A 147 15.64 13.21 13.00
CA LYS A 147 14.50 12.29 12.82
C LYS A 147 13.40 12.88 11.93
N GLU A 148 12.93 14.08 12.27
CA GLU A 148 11.82 14.73 11.56
C GLU A 148 12.20 15.04 10.11
N VAL A 149 13.41 15.57 9.88
CA VAL A 149 13.93 15.87 8.54
C VAL A 149 14.06 14.61 7.69
N ILE A 150 14.59 13.52 8.26
CA ILE A 150 14.79 12.25 7.56
C ILE A 150 13.44 11.66 7.16
N GLU A 151 12.52 11.51 8.12
CA GLU A 151 11.22 10.90 7.88
C GLU A 151 10.40 11.71 6.87
N SER A 152 10.31 13.03 7.07
CA SER A 152 9.60 13.91 6.12
C SER A 152 10.19 13.79 4.71
N LYS A 153 11.53 13.77 4.61
CA LYS A 153 12.22 13.71 3.33
C LYS A 153 11.98 12.39 2.58
N CYS A 154 12.03 11.27 3.30
CA CYS A 154 11.77 9.95 2.73
C CYS A 154 10.30 9.81 2.32
N ALA A 155 9.37 10.30 3.16
CA ALA A 155 7.93 10.29 2.90
C ALA A 155 7.55 11.09 1.66
N THR A 156 8.23 12.21 1.37
CA THR A 156 7.97 13.04 0.17
C THR A 156 7.98 12.23 -1.14
N CYS A 157 8.81 11.18 -1.22
CA CYS A 157 8.95 10.37 -2.44
C CYS A 157 8.32 8.98 -2.32
N HIS A 158 8.36 8.35 -1.15
CA HIS A 158 7.91 6.96 -0.97
C HIS A 158 6.49 6.83 -0.44
N MET A 159 5.97 7.88 0.22
CA MET A 159 4.59 7.97 0.74
C MET A 159 3.93 9.29 0.31
N PRO A 160 4.05 9.70 -0.97
CA PRO A 160 3.88 11.08 -1.38
C PRO A 160 2.45 11.61 -1.20
N MET A 161 1.42 10.77 -1.39
CA MET A 161 0.03 11.21 -1.19
C MET A 161 -0.25 11.56 0.28
N ALA A 162 0.15 10.67 1.20
CA ALA A 162 -0.01 10.90 2.62
C ALA A 162 0.85 12.07 3.11
N TRP A 163 2.07 12.20 2.61
CA TRP A 163 2.94 13.34 2.91
C TRP A 163 2.32 14.67 2.43
N THR A 164 1.79 14.73 1.20
CA THR A 164 1.14 15.94 0.68
C THR A 164 -0.09 16.34 1.51
N GLU A 165 -0.88 15.36 1.98
CA GLU A 165 -2.03 15.58 2.87
C GLU A 165 -1.65 16.10 4.27
N GLU A 166 -0.51 15.66 4.81
CA GLU A 166 0.00 16.20 6.07
C GLU A 166 0.59 17.59 5.87
N TYR A 167 1.39 17.76 4.82
CA TYR A 167 2.05 19.02 4.50
C TYR A 167 1.06 20.15 4.22
N SER A 168 -0.03 19.89 3.49
CA SER A 168 -1.09 20.87 3.24
C SER A 168 -1.81 21.31 4.53
N ARG A 169 -1.74 20.50 5.59
CA ARG A 169 -2.27 20.79 6.94
C ARG A 169 -1.23 21.34 7.90
N GLY A 170 -0.03 21.68 7.41
CA GLY A 170 1.07 22.21 8.24
C GLY A 170 1.74 21.18 9.15
N LYS A 171 1.70 19.89 8.77
CA LYS A 171 2.38 18.79 9.48
C LYS A 171 3.55 18.27 8.66
N ASP A 172 4.49 17.61 9.33
CA ASP A 172 5.75 17.20 8.71
C ASP A 172 5.74 15.84 7.98
N GLY A 173 4.66 15.05 8.04
CA GLY A 173 4.64 13.75 7.33
C GLY A 173 5.47 12.67 8.01
N LEU A 174 5.49 12.62 9.36
CA LEU A 174 6.34 11.67 10.10
C LEU A 174 5.93 10.23 9.80
N MET A 175 6.91 9.35 9.62
CA MET A 175 6.70 7.98 9.16
C MET A 175 6.57 6.99 10.31
N LEU A 176 7.50 7.03 11.27
CA LEU A 176 7.68 6.00 12.29
C LEU A 176 6.76 6.21 13.52
N GLY A 177 6.66 5.19 14.37
CA GLY A 177 5.87 5.26 15.61
C GLY A 177 4.37 5.38 15.34
N LYS A 178 3.77 6.52 15.70
CA LYS A 178 2.35 6.84 15.40
C LYS A 178 2.16 7.52 14.04
N GLY A 179 3.24 7.63 13.25
CA GLY A 179 3.27 8.25 11.93
C GLY A 179 2.57 7.45 10.83
N LEU A 180 2.90 7.75 9.58
CA LEU A 180 2.26 7.21 8.38
C LEU A 180 2.35 5.68 8.24
N LEU A 181 3.38 5.04 8.80
CA LEU A 181 3.51 3.57 8.81
C LEU A 181 2.61 2.89 9.84
N SER A 182 2.02 3.64 10.78
CA SER A 182 1.10 3.08 11.76
C SER A 182 -0.25 2.77 11.12
N ASN A 183 -0.74 1.54 11.26
CA ASN A 183 -2.10 1.17 10.84
C ASN A 183 -3.23 1.94 11.55
N LYS A 184 -2.92 2.68 12.62
CA LYS A 184 -3.84 3.56 13.33
C LYS A 184 -3.88 4.98 12.74
N ASN A 185 -2.95 5.31 11.87
CA ASN A 185 -2.93 6.60 11.20
C ASN A 185 -4.02 6.62 10.10
N PRO A 186 -4.92 7.64 10.06
CA PRO A 186 -5.95 7.72 9.02
C PRO A 186 -5.41 7.77 7.58
N LEU A 187 -4.16 8.20 7.39
CA LEU A 187 -3.48 8.26 6.10
C LEU A 187 -2.65 7.00 5.80
N HIS A 188 -2.73 5.95 6.62
CA HIS A 188 -1.93 4.74 6.43
C HIS A 188 -2.14 4.12 5.04
N GLU A 189 -3.39 3.95 4.61
CA GLU A 189 -3.69 3.39 3.28
C GLU A 189 -3.12 4.27 2.16
N ALA A 190 -3.23 5.59 2.29
CA ALA A 190 -2.63 6.53 1.32
C ALA A 190 -1.10 6.48 1.30
N ALA A 191 -0.48 6.20 2.45
CA ALA A 191 0.95 6.05 2.57
C ALA A 191 1.42 4.72 1.96
N MET A 192 0.69 3.63 2.23
CA MET A 192 1.03 2.28 1.79
C MET A 192 0.69 2.01 0.33
N ASP A 193 -0.09 2.85 -0.34
CA ASP A 193 -0.33 2.80 -1.79
C ASP A 193 0.87 3.37 -2.60
N GLY A 194 1.90 3.90 -1.91
CA GLY A 194 3.16 4.30 -2.51
C GLY A 194 3.03 5.45 -3.51
N VAL A 195 3.82 5.40 -4.59
CA VAL A 195 3.73 6.33 -5.72
C VAL A 195 2.60 5.86 -6.64
N SER A 196 1.37 6.32 -6.34
CA SER A 196 0.13 5.81 -6.95
C SER A 196 -0.44 6.73 -8.05
N CYS A 197 -1.51 6.25 -8.69
CA CYS A 197 -2.16 6.88 -9.84
C CYS A 197 -2.56 8.33 -9.55
N SER A 198 -3.29 8.57 -8.46
CA SER A 198 -3.78 9.91 -8.14
C SER A 198 -2.67 10.87 -7.71
N LEU A 199 -1.47 10.40 -7.35
CA LEU A 199 -0.33 11.28 -7.20
C LEU A 199 0.24 11.71 -8.55
N CYS A 200 0.77 10.74 -9.31
CA CYS A 200 1.55 11.01 -10.51
C CYS A 200 0.73 11.81 -11.52
N HIS A 201 -0.55 11.46 -11.66
CA HIS A 201 -1.42 12.14 -12.59
C HIS A 201 -1.97 13.48 -12.05
N GLN A 202 -1.70 13.90 -10.82
CA GLN A 202 -2.02 15.26 -10.35
C GLN A 202 -0.84 16.24 -10.46
N VAL A 203 0.36 15.76 -10.83
CA VAL A 203 1.55 16.59 -11.00
C VAL A 203 1.33 17.64 -12.08
N GLN A 204 1.42 18.90 -11.69
CA GLN A 204 1.27 20.04 -12.58
C GLN A 204 2.52 20.21 -13.45
N ASP A 205 2.35 20.71 -14.67
CA ASP A 205 3.44 21.18 -15.52
C ASP A 205 3.99 22.54 -15.02
N LYS A 206 4.55 22.53 -13.80
CA LYS A 206 5.11 23.70 -13.14
C LYS A 206 6.49 23.39 -12.61
N ASN A 207 7.48 24.13 -13.11
CA ASN A 207 8.89 24.05 -12.72
C ASN A 207 9.55 22.68 -13.00
N LEU A 208 8.93 21.78 -13.77
CA LEU A 208 9.55 20.52 -14.15
C LEU A 208 10.84 20.78 -14.95
N GLY A 209 11.86 19.96 -14.72
CA GLY A 209 13.21 20.17 -15.27
C GLY A 209 14.03 21.29 -14.59
N GLN A 210 13.46 22.02 -13.63
CA GLN A 210 14.15 23.10 -12.91
C GLN A 210 14.48 22.70 -11.46
N LYS A 211 15.55 23.27 -10.89
CA LYS A 211 15.96 23.03 -9.49
C LYS A 211 14.83 23.21 -8.46
N LYS A 212 13.84 24.04 -8.77
CA LYS A 212 12.68 24.29 -7.90
C LYS A 212 11.78 23.06 -7.71
N SER A 213 11.70 22.16 -8.69
CA SER A 213 10.92 20.91 -8.59
C SER A 213 11.73 19.69 -8.13
N PHE A 214 13.06 19.81 -8.05
CA PHE A 214 13.93 18.70 -7.69
C PHE A 214 13.66 18.19 -6.28
N SER A 215 14.00 16.92 -6.07
CA SER A 215 13.87 16.23 -4.79
C SER A 215 12.41 16.21 -4.26
N GLY A 216 11.45 15.91 -5.12
CA GLY A 216 10.04 15.71 -4.74
C GLY A 216 9.23 17.01 -4.59
N LYS A 217 9.74 18.15 -5.06
CA LYS A 217 9.07 19.46 -4.97
C LYS A 217 8.17 19.73 -6.17
N PHE A 218 7.54 18.69 -6.71
CA PHE A 218 6.53 18.84 -7.74
C PHE A 218 5.30 19.58 -7.19
N VAL A 219 4.54 20.21 -8.07
CA VAL A 219 3.36 21.00 -7.68
C VAL A 219 2.13 20.11 -7.82
N ILE A 220 1.31 20.06 -6.76
CA ILE A 220 -0.02 19.45 -6.71
C ILE A 220 -1.00 20.55 -6.32
N ASP A 221 -2.19 20.55 -6.94
CA ASP A 221 -3.29 21.42 -6.53
C ASP A 221 -4.10 20.72 -5.42
N THR A 222 -3.97 21.20 -4.18
CA THR A 222 -4.70 20.68 -3.02
C THR A 222 -6.01 21.42 -2.75
N GLU A 223 -6.26 22.51 -3.48
CA GLU A 223 -7.42 23.39 -3.28
C GLU A 223 -8.60 22.98 -4.17
N ALA A 224 -8.33 22.49 -5.38
CA ALA A 224 -9.36 21.96 -6.27
C ALA A 224 -10.19 20.87 -5.57
N LYS A 225 -11.51 20.93 -5.75
CA LYS A 225 -12.47 19.97 -5.17
C LYS A 225 -13.16 19.18 -6.27
N SER A 226 -13.68 18.02 -5.92
CA SER A 226 -14.49 17.21 -6.83
C SER A 226 -15.69 18.02 -7.36
N PRO A 227 -16.02 17.96 -8.66
CA PRO A 227 -15.41 17.13 -9.70
C PRO A 227 -14.24 17.79 -10.44
N ASP A 228 -13.90 19.03 -10.13
CA ASP A 228 -12.95 19.86 -10.87
C ASP A 228 -11.47 19.56 -10.57
N ARG A 229 -11.19 18.58 -9.69
CA ARG A 229 -9.81 18.09 -9.48
C ARG A 229 -9.24 17.57 -10.78
N LYS A 230 -8.18 18.18 -11.27
CA LYS A 230 -7.57 17.78 -12.53
C LYS A 230 -6.74 16.51 -12.37
N ILE A 231 -6.81 15.63 -13.35
CA ILE A 231 -5.90 14.50 -13.48
C ILE A 231 -5.40 14.45 -14.93
N PHE A 232 -4.09 14.37 -15.10
CA PHE A 232 -3.42 14.54 -16.37
C PHE A 232 -3.08 13.19 -17.00
N GLY A 233 -3.31 13.04 -18.29
CA GLY A 233 -2.94 11.84 -19.03
C GLY A 233 -2.38 12.15 -20.42
N PRO A 234 -1.94 11.10 -21.14
CA PRO A 234 -1.28 11.25 -22.43
C PRO A 234 -2.27 11.56 -23.58
N TYR A 235 -3.57 11.43 -23.34
CA TYR A 235 -4.61 11.53 -24.37
C TYR A 235 -5.24 12.92 -24.42
N ARG A 236 -5.48 13.43 -25.63
CA ARG A 236 -6.05 14.77 -25.88
C ARG A 236 -7.53 14.88 -25.56
N ASP A 237 -8.30 13.84 -25.85
CA ASP A 237 -9.76 13.83 -25.72
C ASP A 237 -10.22 12.68 -24.80
N PRO A 238 -9.94 12.73 -23.49
CA PRO A 238 -10.35 11.70 -22.56
C PRO A 238 -11.87 11.71 -22.31
N PHE A 239 -12.44 10.56 -21.94
CA PHE A 239 -13.84 10.51 -21.54
C PHE A 239 -14.03 11.07 -20.12
N VAL A 240 -14.57 12.28 -20.02
CA VAL A 240 -14.62 13.05 -18.76
C VAL A 240 -15.70 12.56 -17.78
N LYS A 241 -16.93 12.34 -18.26
CA LYS A 241 -18.11 12.20 -17.39
C LYS A 241 -18.04 11.04 -16.41
N THR A 242 -17.55 9.87 -16.85
CA THR A 242 -17.43 8.69 -15.97
C THR A 242 -16.46 8.96 -14.83
N MET A 243 -15.29 9.53 -15.13
CA MET A 243 -14.26 9.77 -14.12
C MET A 243 -14.71 10.82 -13.09
N GLN A 244 -15.37 11.89 -13.53
CA GLN A 244 -15.95 12.89 -12.64
C GLN A 244 -17.00 12.27 -11.71
N ALA A 245 -17.94 11.50 -12.27
CA ALA A 245 -19.04 10.91 -11.51
C ALA A 245 -18.57 9.80 -10.54
N SER A 246 -17.58 9.00 -10.93
CA SER A 246 -17.12 7.85 -10.13
C SER A 246 -16.08 8.19 -9.08
N ILE A 247 -15.12 9.08 -9.40
CA ILE A 247 -13.96 9.34 -8.53
C ILE A 247 -13.65 10.83 -8.32
N GLY A 248 -14.45 11.73 -8.90
CA GLY A 248 -14.35 13.16 -8.65
C GLY A 248 -13.12 13.84 -9.25
N TYR A 249 -12.62 13.30 -10.37
CA TYR A 249 -11.54 13.90 -11.16
C TYR A 249 -12.01 14.25 -12.57
N THR A 250 -11.48 15.34 -13.10
CA THR A 250 -11.61 15.78 -14.48
C THR A 250 -10.33 15.43 -15.23
N PRO A 251 -10.36 14.44 -16.15
CA PRO A 251 -9.19 14.10 -16.94
C PRO A 251 -8.89 15.17 -18.00
N GLU A 252 -7.62 15.55 -18.11
CA GLU A 252 -7.11 16.53 -19.07
C GLU A 252 -5.81 16.00 -19.71
N PHE A 253 -5.51 16.44 -20.92
CA PHE A 253 -4.20 16.20 -21.51
C PHE A 253 -3.11 16.91 -20.70
N GLY A 254 -2.08 16.16 -20.30
CA GLY A 254 -0.88 16.74 -19.69
C GLY A 254 0.37 16.29 -20.44
N PRO A 255 1.08 17.18 -21.15
CA PRO A 255 2.31 16.81 -21.86
C PRO A 255 3.37 16.22 -20.91
N GLN A 256 3.41 16.66 -19.65
CA GLN A 256 4.32 16.18 -18.61
C GLN A 256 4.14 14.69 -18.24
N THR A 257 3.09 14.04 -18.76
CA THR A 257 2.85 12.61 -18.53
C THR A 257 3.34 11.72 -19.69
N ASN A 258 3.86 12.32 -20.76
CA ASN A 258 4.34 11.59 -21.96
C ASN A 258 5.85 11.35 -21.97
N ASP A 259 6.62 12.14 -21.24
CA ASP A 259 8.08 12.05 -21.22
C ASP A 259 8.50 11.23 -19.99
N SER A 260 8.84 9.95 -20.22
CA SER A 260 9.43 9.03 -19.23
C SER A 260 10.91 8.82 -19.50
#